data_AF-X0VKR1-F1
#
_entry.id   AF-X0VKR1-F1
#
_cell.length_a   1.000
_cell.length_b   1.000
_cell.length_c   1.000
_cell.angle_alpha   90.00
_cell.angle_beta   90.00
_cell.angle_gamma   90.00
#
_symmetry.space_group_name_H-M   'P 1'
#
loop_
_entity.id
_entity.type
_entity.pdbx_description
1 polymer ?
#
loop_
_entity_poly.entity_id
_entity_poly.type
_entity_poly.pdbx_seq_one_letter_code
_entity_poly.pdbx_strand_id
1 'polypeptide(L)'
;NTNLKVGNRDLRQRRANEFNSRNTIGMQIAQSNEGNLLLLEGKQVRSGLARSVWMGSKLVLARRVAVGAEAVIIGCWLDWPRMRQWLVDSVSDLLPEAQLEPMNPEADSIERGRLANLPAYLVPGKVPVDMPAGTGAVVTSLAVAWAGLLLAAGAFGILMHVTLSLSERRGAFVSAVTHELRTPLTTLRMYTEMLAGGMVSDEDARGRYLETIHDETNRLCRLVENALAYSRLEGKRPGSMDLRVNLGQWLDQIRPRLDRRAKQAGMSLVV
;
A
#
# COMPACT_ATOMS: atom_id res chain seq x y z
N ASN A 1 -18.09 3.82 -25.81
CA ASN A 1 -18.92 3.85 -24.57
C ASN A 1 -19.25 5.27 -24.08
N THR A 2 -19.14 6.30 -24.93
CA THR A 2 -19.30 7.72 -24.57
C THR A 2 -20.62 8.34 -25.04
N ASN A 3 -21.34 7.71 -26.00
CA ASN A 3 -22.61 8.23 -26.54
C ASN A 3 -23.85 7.99 -25.65
N LEU A 4 -23.83 7.01 -24.75
CA LEU A 4 -24.96 6.72 -23.85
C LEU A 4 -25.03 7.66 -22.62
N LYS A 5 -23.93 8.30 -22.24
CA LYS A 5 -23.87 9.22 -21.09
C LYS A 5 -24.41 10.62 -21.39
N VAL A 6 -24.44 11.04 -22.67
CA VAL A 6 -24.87 12.38 -23.07
C VAL A 6 -26.40 12.48 -23.13
N GLY A 7 -27.08 11.46 -23.68
CA GLY A 7 -28.55 11.46 -23.78
C GLY A 7 -29.27 11.44 -22.42
N ASN A 8 -28.66 10.82 -21.40
CA ASN A 8 -29.27 10.75 -20.06
C ASN A 8 -29.15 12.06 -19.26
N ARG A 9 -28.20 12.94 -19.61
CA ARG A 9 -28.11 14.29 -19.02
C ARG A 9 -29.21 15.21 -19.56
N ASP A 10 -29.47 15.11 -20.85
CA ASP A 10 -30.44 15.96 -21.55
C ASP A 10 -31.89 15.65 -21.12
N LEU A 11 -32.21 14.36 -20.92
CA LEU A 11 -33.51 13.94 -20.38
C LEU A 11 -33.72 14.41 -18.94
N ARG A 12 -32.67 14.43 -18.11
CA ARG A 12 -32.73 14.96 -16.74
C ARG A 12 -32.98 16.47 -16.71
N GLN A 13 -32.32 17.23 -17.58
CA GLN A 13 -32.54 18.68 -17.70
C GLN A 13 -33.95 19.00 -18.21
N ARG A 14 -34.47 18.25 -19.19
CA ARG A 14 -35.84 18.44 -19.67
C ARG A 14 -36.89 18.19 -18.59
N ARG A 15 -36.76 17.10 -17.82
CA ARG A 15 -37.72 16.81 -16.72
C ARG A 15 -37.59 17.79 -15.56
N ALA A 16 -36.38 18.26 -15.23
CA ALA A 16 -36.18 19.29 -14.21
C ALA A 16 -36.83 20.63 -14.62
N ASN A 17 -36.71 21.01 -15.90
CA ASN A 17 -37.37 22.20 -16.43
C ASN A 17 -38.89 22.05 -16.44
N GLU A 18 -39.42 20.88 -16.80
CA GLU A 18 -40.86 20.61 -16.79
C GLU A 18 -41.44 20.60 -15.36
N PHE A 19 -40.70 20.04 -14.39
CA PHE A 19 -41.07 20.11 -12.97
C PHE A 19 -41.09 21.56 -12.47
N ASN A 20 -40.08 22.37 -12.80
CA ASN A 20 -40.05 23.79 -12.46
C ASN A 20 -41.22 24.54 -13.09
N SER A 21 -41.51 24.34 -14.37
CA SER A 21 -42.66 24.99 -15.04
C SER A 21 -44.00 24.59 -14.41
N ARG A 22 -44.20 23.31 -14.05
CA ARG A 22 -45.41 22.86 -13.35
C ARG A 22 -45.51 23.44 -11.93
N ASN A 23 -44.39 23.60 -11.24
CA ASN A 23 -44.35 24.18 -9.90
C ASN A 23 -44.65 25.70 -9.93
N THR A 24 -44.18 26.40 -10.96
CA THR A 24 -44.53 27.82 -11.21
C THR A 24 -46.03 27.97 -11.48
N ILE A 25 -46.63 27.09 -12.30
CA ILE A 25 -48.08 27.08 -12.55
C ILE A 25 -48.87 26.79 -11.27
N GLY A 26 -48.39 25.86 -10.43
CA GLY A 26 -49.00 25.57 -9.12
C GLY A 26 -48.98 26.79 -8.18
N MET A 27 -47.88 27.54 -8.13
CA MET A 27 -47.80 28.81 -7.39
C MET A 27 -48.72 29.89 -7.97
N GLN A 28 -48.87 29.95 -9.29
CA GLN A 28 -49.73 30.92 -9.97
C GLN A 28 -51.22 30.63 -9.75
N ILE A 29 -51.61 29.36 -9.67
CA ILE A 29 -52.98 28.94 -9.27
C ILE A 29 -53.22 29.20 -7.76
N ALA A 30 -52.21 29.02 -6.91
CA ALA A 30 -52.31 29.38 -5.50
C ALA A 30 -52.53 30.89 -5.31
N GLN A 31 -51.85 31.73 -6.10
CA GLN A 31 -52.06 33.19 -6.15
C GLN A 31 -53.40 33.57 -6.78
N SER A 32 -53.85 32.90 -7.85
CA SER A 32 -55.16 33.21 -8.44
C SER A 32 -56.32 32.84 -7.52
N ASN A 33 -56.15 31.85 -6.65
CA ASN A 33 -57.12 31.50 -5.61
C ASN A 33 -57.21 32.54 -4.47
N GLU A 34 -56.23 33.43 -4.29
CA GLU A 34 -56.41 34.63 -3.44
C GLU A 34 -57.48 35.56 -4.04
N GLY A 35 -57.67 35.55 -5.36
CA GLY A 35 -58.74 36.28 -6.04
C GLY A 35 -60.16 35.77 -5.75
N ASN A 36 -60.34 34.46 -5.52
CA ASN A 36 -61.64 33.90 -5.14
C ASN A 36 -61.99 34.13 -3.66
N LEU A 37 -61.04 34.59 -2.84
CA LEU A 37 -61.29 34.98 -1.45
C LEU A 37 -61.99 36.35 -1.31
N LEU A 38 -62.11 37.12 -2.41
CA LEU A 38 -62.80 38.42 -2.46
C LEU A 38 -64.33 38.34 -2.35
N LEU A 39 -64.93 37.14 -2.35
CA LEU A 39 -66.38 36.96 -2.18
C LEU A 39 -66.87 37.04 -0.71
N LEU A 40 -65.97 37.30 0.24
CA LEU A 40 -66.30 37.49 1.65
C LEU A 40 -66.01 38.93 2.07
N GLU A 41 -66.95 39.83 1.78
CA GLU A 41 -66.87 41.26 2.11
C GLU A 41 -66.45 41.48 3.59
N GLY A 42 -65.33 42.17 3.79
CA GLY A 42 -64.97 42.81 5.07
C GLY A 42 -64.34 41.96 6.17
N LYS A 43 -64.19 40.64 6.03
CA LYS A 43 -63.52 39.79 7.05
C LYS A 43 -62.09 39.44 6.65
N GLN A 44 -61.12 39.73 7.51
CA GLN A 44 -59.72 39.29 7.32
C GLN A 44 -59.65 37.76 7.31
N VAL A 45 -59.19 37.18 6.21
CA VAL A 45 -59.04 35.73 6.06
C VAL A 45 -57.57 35.34 6.18
N ARG A 46 -57.25 34.44 7.11
CA ARG A 46 -55.90 33.87 7.29
C ARG A 46 -55.93 32.37 6.99
N SER A 47 -55.22 31.94 5.95
CA SER A 47 -55.09 30.52 5.60
C SER A 47 -53.80 29.92 6.16
N GLY A 48 -53.90 28.77 6.82
CA GLY A 48 -52.76 27.93 7.17
C GLY A 48 -52.28 27.06 6.00
N LEU A 49 -51.13 26.42 6.18
CA LEU A 49 -50.57 25.45 5.22
C LEU A 49 -51.51 24.23 5.09
N ALA A 50 -51.69 23.76 3.86
CA ALA A 50 -52.39 22.51 3.60
C ALA A 50 -51.54 21.32 4.08
N ARG A 51 -52.15 20.40 4.81
CA ARG A 51 -51.52 19.17 5.29
C ARG A 51 -52.35 17.97 4.85
N SER A 52 -51.67 16.94 4.42
CA SER A 52 -52.26 15.65 4.08
C SER A 52 -52.30 14.78 5.34
N VAL A 53 -53.49 14.26 5.68
CA VAL A 53 -53.72 13.47 6.89
C VAL A 53 -54.61 12.27 6.56
N TRP A 54 -54.36 11.14 7.20
CA TRP A 54 -55.21 9.96 7.14
C TRP A 54 -56.43 10.12 8.05
N MET A 55 -57.61 9.88 7.49
CA MET A 55 -58.86 9.79 8.23
C MET A 55 -59.45 8.41 7.98
N GLY A 56 -59.09 7.45 8.84
CA GLY A 56 -59.32 6.03 8.58
C GLY A 56 -58.57 5.58 7.33
N SER A 57 -59.29 4.99 6.36
CA SER A 57 -58.73 4.52 5.08
C SER A 57 -58.67 5.59 3.99
N LYS A 58 -59.13 6.82 4.27
CA LYS A 58 -59.19 7.89 3.27
C LYS A 58 -58.13 8.95 3.55
N LEU A 59 -57.48 9.41 2.49
CA LEU A 59 -56.50 10.49 2.56
C LEU A 59 -57.19 11.83 2.30
N VAL A 60 -56.96 12.81 3.16
CA VAL A 60 -57.56 14.15 3.04
C VAL A 60 -56.45 15.19 3.01
N LEU A 61 -56.53 16.12 2.06
CA LEU A 61 -55.74 17.34 2.08
C LEU A 61 -56.59 18.43 2.73
N ALA A 62 -56.22 18.82 3.95
CA ALA A 62 -56.97 19.81 4.72
C ALA A 62 -56.09 21.01 5.05
N ARG A 63 -56.69 22.21 5.05
CA ARG A 63 -56.08 23.43 5.56
C ARG A 63 -57.06 24.14 6.49
N ARG A 64 -56.52 24.79 7.52
CA ARG A 64 -57.31 25.64 8.42
C ARG A 64 -57.39 27.04 7.84
N VAL A 65 -58.59 27.59 7.75
CA VAL A 65 -58.84 28.95 7.26
C VAL A 65 -59.61 29.70 8.35
N ALA A 66 -59.06 30.79 8.86
CA ALA A 66 -59.72 31.66 9.82
C ALA A 66 -60.37 32.83 9.10
N VAL A 67 -61.67 33.04 9.29
CA VAL A 67 -62.45 34.13 8.70
C VAL A 67 -63.01 34.96 9.87
N GLY A 68 -62.34 36.06 10.22
CA GLY A 68 -62.66 36.80 11.45
C GLY A 68 -62.36 36.00 12.71
N ALA A 69 -63.36 35.77 13.58
CA ALA A 69 -63.21 35.00 14.82
C ALA A 69 -63.46 33.49 14.66
N GLU A 70 -63.96 33.05 13.51
CA GLU A 70 -64.28 31.64 13.26
C GLU A 70 -63.17 30.96 12.47
N ALA A 71 -62.84 29.72 12.85
CA ALA A 71 -61.89 28.89 12.14
C ALA A 71 -62.59 27.70 11.49
N VAL A 72 -62.52 27.63 10.17
CA VAL A 72 -63.11 26.57 9.35
C VAL A 72 -61.99 25.69 8.77
N ILE A 73 -62.24 24.40 8.62
CA ILE A 73 -61.34 23.48 7.93
C ILE A 73 -61.89 23.28 6.52
N ILE A 74 -61.08 23.61 5.51
CA ILE A 74 -61.40 23.39 4.10
C ILE A 74 -60.43 22.36 3.55
N GLY A 75 -60.93 21.38 2.81
CA GLY A 75 -60.10 20.35 2.22
C GLY A 75 -60.76 19.59 1.08
N CYS A 76 -60.00 18.69 0.48
CA CYS A 76 -60.48 17.76 -0.53
C CYS A 76 -60.05 16.32 -0.20
N TRP A 77 -60.86 15.37 -0.65
CA TRP A 77 -60.53 13.95 -0.57
C TRP A 77 -59.54 13.59 -1.67
N LEU A 78 -58.47 12.91 -1.31
CA LEU A 78 -57.49 12.39 -2.24
C LEU A 78 -57.76 10.91 -2.51
N ASP A 79 -57.88 10.55 -3.78
CA ASP A 79 -57.99 9.16 -4.23
C ASP A 79 -56.62 8.48 -4.12
N TRP A 80 -56.39 7.87 -2.96
CA TRP A 80 -55.11 7.24 -2.64
C TRP A 80 -54.72 6.11 -3.61
N PRO A 81 -55.59 5.11 -3.93
CA PRO A 81 -55.24 4.06 -4.89
C PRO A 81 -54.74 4.60 -6.24
N ARG A 82 -55.46 5.58 -6.79
CA ARG A 82 -55.09 6.19 -8.08
C ARG A 82 -53.81 7.00 -7.99
N MET A 83 -53.64 7.78 -6.92
CA MET A 83 -52.45 8.60 -6.70
C MET A 83 -51.21 7.75 -6.43
N ARG A 84 -51.35 6.66 -5.66
CA ARG A 84 -50.30 5.68 -5.39
C ARG A 84 -49.74 5.10 -6.68
N GLN A 85 -50.62 4.64 -7.58
CA GLN A 85 -50.22 4.08 -8.86
C GLN A 85 -49.47 5.12 -9.71
N TRP A 86 -50.02 6.32 -9.83
CA TRP A 86 -49.38 7.41 -10.58
C TRP A 86 -47.98 7.79 -10.04
N LEU A 87 -47.81 7.82 -8.71
CA LEU A 87 -46.52 8.15 -8.08
C LEU A 87 -45.47 7.07 -8.31
N VAL A 88 -45.85 5.79 -8.19
CA VAL A 88 -44.94 4.66 -8.43
C VAL A 88 -44.55 4.61 -9.90
N ASP A 89 -45.50 4.75 -10.82
CA ASP A 89 -45.25 4.76 -12.27
C ASP A 89 -44.27 5.88 -12.66
N SER A 90 -44.37 7.05 -12.00
CA SER A 90 -43.52 8.21 -12.26
C SER A 90 -42.04 8.01 -11.88
N VAL A 91 -41.74 7.07 -10.99
CA VAL A 91 -40.38 6.78 -10.48
C VAL A 91 -39.89 5.40 -10.91
N SER A 92 -40.69 4.66 -11.68
CA SER A 92 -40.39 3.29 -12.14
C SER A 92 -39.08 3.17 -12.93
N ASP A 93 -38.63 4.25 -13.57
CA ASP A 93 -37.37 4.31 -14.30
C ASP A 93 -36.13 4.34 -13.39
N LEU A 94 -36.28 4.88 -12.18
CA LEU A 94 -35.23 4.99 -11.19
C LEU A 94 -35.31 3.87 -10.15
N LEU A 95 -36.54 3.48 -9.77
CA LEU A 95 -36.83 2.49 -8.75
C LEU A 95 -37.91 1.52 -9.28
N PRO A 96 -37.53 0.52 -10.09
CA PRO A 96 -38.49 -0.37 -10.76
C PRO A 96 -39.29 -1.24 -9.78
N GLU A 97 -38.75 -1.48 -8.58
CA GLU A 97 -39.40 -2.27 -7.52
C GLU A 97 -40.00 -1.39 -6.40
N ALA A 98 -40.12 -0.08 -6.63
CA ALA A 98 -40.62 0.83 -5.60
C ALA A 98 -42.09 0.56 -5.25
N GLN A 99 -42.41 0.63 -3.97
CA GLN A 99 -43.78 0.58 -3.45
C GLN A 99 -44.02 1.73 -2.48
N LEU A 100 -45.28 2.16 -2.41
CA LEU A 100 -45.73 3.17 -1.44
C LEU A 100 -46.65 2.52 -0.40
N GLU A 101 -46.35 2.73 0.88
CA GLU A 101 -47.13 2.22 2.01
C GLU A 101 -47.70 3.38 2.85
N PRO A 102 -48.97 3.31 3.29
CA PRO A 102 -49.58 4.35 4.11
C PRO A 102 -48.94 4.37 5.52
N MET A 103 -48.68 5.56 6.05
CA MET A 103 -48.12 5.73 7.39
C MET A 103 -49.18 5.48 8.47
N ASN A 104 -48.85 4.62 9.44
CA ASN A 104 -49.64 4.41 10.64
C ASN A 104 -49.09 5.26 11.80
N PRO A 105 -49.79 6.34 12.22
CA PRO A 105 -49.27 7.31 13.18
C PRO A 105 -49.02 6.75 14.59
N GLU A 106 -49.59 5.59 14.95
CA GLU A 106 -49.41 4.98 16.28
C GLU A 106 -48.30 3.92 16.33
N ALA A 107 -47.92 3.35 15.18
CA ALA A 107 -47.01 2.20 15.11
C ALA A 107 -45.63 2.53 14.50
N ASP A 108 -45.54 3.58 13.67
CA ASP A 108 -44.36 3.80 12.84
C ASP A 108 -43.36 4.78 13.48
N SER A 109 -42.26 4.23 14.01
CA SER A 109 -41.15 5.00 14.61
C SER A 109 -40.03 5.36 13.62
N ILE A 110 -40.14 4.93 12.36
CA ILE A 110 -39.07 5.03 11.36
C ILE A 110 -39.33 6.23 10.44
N GLU A 111 -38.38 7.18 10.36
CA GLU A 111 -38.44 8.32 9.43
C GLU A 111 -37.88 8.02 8.02
N ARG A 112 -37.20 6.88 7.84
CA ARG A 112 -36.58 6.51 6.56
C ARG A 112 -37.63 6.19 5.51
N GLY A 113 -37.52 6.83 4.35
CA GLY A 113 -38.46 6.65 3.23
C GLY A 113 -39.75 7.45 3.36
N ARG A 114 -39.96 8.23 4.43
CA ARG A 114 -41.15 9.07 4.57
C ARG A 114 -41.18 10.17 3.50
N LEU A 115 -42.32 10.30 2.81
CA LEU A 115 -42.51 11.38 1.85
C LEU A 115 -42.73 12.73 2.55
N ALA A 116 -42.15 13.79 2.00
CA ALA A 116 -42.16 15.12 2.62
C ALA A 116 -43.58 15.68 2.79
N ASN A 117 -44.46 15.48 1.80
CA ASN A 117 -45.78 16.10 1.73
C ASN A 117 -46.94 15.08 1.74
N LEU A 118 -46.63 13.80 1.92
CA LEU A 118 -47.61 12.72 1.95
C LEU A 118 -47.33 11.83 3.16
N PRO A 119 -48.36 11.44 3.94
CA PRO A 119 -48.21 10.51 5.05
C PRO A 119 -48.04 9.08 4.52
N ALA A 120 -46.99 8.83 3.76
CA ALA A 120 -46.68 7.53 3.17
C ALA A 120 -45.17 7.30 3.10
N TYR A 121 -44.77 6.04 3.11
CA TYR A 121 -43.40 5.58 2.98
C TYR A 121 -43.12 5.09 1.57
N LEU A 122 -41.97 5.47 1.02
CA LEU A 122 -41.39 4.90 -0.19
C LEU A 122 -40.46 3.75 0.21
N VAL A 123 -40.84 2.54 -0.19
CA VAL A 123 -40.03 1.33 -0.10
C VAL A 123 -39.36 1.14 -1.46
N PRO A 124 -38.07 1.47 -1.63
CA PRO A 124 -37.41 1.54 -2.94
C PRO A 124 -37.16 0.17 -3.63
N GLY A 125 -37.42 -0.95 -2.95
CA GLY A 125 -37.14 -2.30 -3.47
C GLY A 125 -35.65 -2.64 -3.52
N LYS A 126 -35.27 -3.74 -4.18
CA LYS A 126 -33.86 -4.10 -4.36
C LYS A 126 -33.30 -3.25 -5.48
N VAL A 127 -32.39 -2.33 -5.15
CA VAL A 127 -31.63 -1.61 -6.17
C VAL A 127 -30.63 -2.62 -6.76
N PRO A 128 -30.68 -2.92 -8.07
CA PRO A 128 -29.63 -3.71 -8.71
C PRO A 128 -28.36 -2.87 -8.72
N VAL A 129 -27.53 -3.05 -7.71
CA VAL A 129 -26.16 -2.54 -7.72
C VAL A 129 -25.37 -3.51 -8.59
N ASP A 130 -25.28 -3.20 -9.88
CA ASP A 130 -24.27 -3.79 -10.76
C ASP A 130 -22.90 -3.36 -10.24
N MET A 131 -22.38 -4.10 -9.26
CA MET A 131 -20.97 -4.02 -8.89
C MET A 131 -20.19 -4.43 -10.14
N PRO A 132 -19.41 -3.53 -10.76
CA PRO A 132 -18.60 -3.92 -11.91
C PRO A 132 -17.70 -5.08 -11.45
N ALA A 133 -17.64 -6.15 -12.24
CA ALA A 133 -16.88 -7.37 -11.99
C ALA A 133 -15.34 -7.17 -11.98
N GLY A 134 -14.86 -6.05 -11.46
CA GLY A 134 -13.47 -5.58 -11.53
C GLY A 134 -12.69 -5.64 -10.21
N THR A 135 -13.28 -6.11 -9.11
CA THR A 135 -12.56 -6.32 -7.84
C THR A 135 -11.39 -7.28 -8.01
N GLY A 136 -11.51 -8.28 -8.88
CA GLY A 136 -10.41 -9.19 -9.22
C GLY A 136 -9.22 -8.48 -9.85
N ALA A 137 -9.45 -7.60 -10.83
CA ALA A 137 -8.36 -6.94 -11.56
C ALA A 137 -7.51 -6.03 -10.63
N VAL A 138 -8.16 -5.26 -9.75
CA VAL A 138 -7.46 -4.39 -8.79
C VAL A 138 -6.68 -5.20 -7.75
N VAL A 139 -7.26 -6.29 -7.24
CA VAL A 139 -6.57 -7.16 -6.28
C VAL A 139 -5.37 -7.86 -6.93
N THR A 140 -5.51 -8.32 -8.18
CA THR A 140 -4.40 -8.96 -8.90
C THR A 140 -3.27 -7.98 -9.22
N SER A 141 -3.56 -6.75 -9.65
CA SER A 141 -2.52 -5.75 -9.92
C SER A 141 -1.80 -5.34 -8.64
N LEU A 142 -2.52 -5.23 -7.52
CA LEU A 142 -1.93 -4.97 -6.20
C LEU A 142 -1.04 -6.12 -5.73
N ALA A 143 -1.48 -7.37 -5.90
CA ALA A 143 -0.68 -8.55 -5.56
C ALA A 143 0.62 -8.63 -6.37
N VAL A 144 0.55 -8.34 -7.68
CA VAL A 144 1.74 -8.28 -8.54
C VAL A 144 2.69 -7.16 -8.11
N ALA A 145 2.17 -5.99 -7.75
CA ALA A 145 2.98 -4.88 -7.27
C ALA A 145 3.73 -5.25 -5.97
N TRP A 146 3.04 -5.87 -5.00
CA TRP A 146 3.66 -6.34 -3.76
C TRP A 146 4.69 -7.45 -3.99
N ALA A 147 4.40 -8.39 -4.87
CA ALA A 147 5.35 -9.44 -5.24
C ALA A 147 6.63 -8.84 -5.84
N GLY A 148 6.50 -7.88 -6.75
CA GLY A 148 7.64 -7.16 -7.33
C GLY A 148 8.45 -6.40 -6.28
N LEU A 149 7.78 -5.72 -5.34
CA LEU A 149 8.43 -5.00 -4.25
C LEU A 149 9.24 -5.93 -3.34
N LEU A 150 8.65 -7.06 -2.94
CA LEU A 150 9.33 -8.05 -2.10
C LEU A 150 10.53 -8.68 -2.81
N LEU A 151 10.41 -8.94 -4.11
CA LEU A 151 11.52 -9.46 -4.91
C LEU A 151 12.67 -8.45 -5.00
N ALA A 152 12.36 -7.17 -5.23
CA ALA A 152 13.36 -6.10 -5.24
C ALA A 152 14.03 -5.92 -3.86
N ALA A 153 13.26 -5.96 -2.77
CA ALA A 153 13.78 -5.89 -1.41
C ALA A 153 14.69 -7.08 -1.07
N GLY A 154 14.31 -8.29 -1.49
CA GLY A 154 15.13 -9.49 -1.34
C GLY A 154 16.45 -9.38 -2.11
N ALA A 155 16.40 -8.96 -3.37
CA ALA A 155 17.60 -8.74 -4.19
C ALA A 155 18.52 -7.68 -3.58
N PHE A 156 17.96 -6.59 -3.05
CA PHE A 156 18.71 -5.56 -2.34
C PHE A 156 19.37 -6.10 -1.06
N GLY A 157 18.62 -6.87 -0.26
CA GLY A 157 19.15 -7.51 0.95
C GLY A 157 20.31 -8.46 0.66
N ILE A 158 20.20 -9.27 -0.40
CA ILE A 158 21.28 -10.17 -0.84
C ILE A 158 22.51 -9.35 -1.28
N LEU A 159 22.32 -8.32 -2.10
CA LEU A 159 23.41 -7.47 -2.56
C LEU A 159 24.12 -6.82 -1.37
N MET A 160 23.36 -6.28 -0.42
CA MET A 160 23.89 -5.65 0.78
C MET A 160 24.66 -6.65 1.67
N HIS A 161 24.14 -7.86 1.83
CA HIS A 161 24.83 -8.89 2.61
C HIS A 161 26.16 -9.30 1.97
N VAL A 162 26.19 -9.41 0.63
CA VAL A 162 27.42 -9.73 -0.12
C VAL A 162 28.45 -8.60 -0.01
N THR A 163 28.04 -7.34 -0.13
CA THR A 163 28.97 -6.20 -0.03
C THR A 163 29.54 -6.05 1.38
N LEU A 164 28.70 -6.20 2.42
CA LEU A 164 29.13 -6.12 3.81
C LEU A 164 30.08 -7.25 4.19
N SER A 165 29.73 -8.51 3.86
CA SER A 165 30.59 -9.66 4.17
C SER A 165 31.95 -9.58 3.48
N LEU A 166 32.03 -9.02 2.27
CA LEU A 166 33.30 -8.78 1.58
C LEU A 166 34.15 -7.71 2.29
N SER A 167 33.50 -6.65 2.77
CA SER A 167 34.15 -5.58 3.53
C SER A 167 34.71 -6.11 4.86
N GLU A 168 33.92 -6.89 5.60
CA GLU A 168 34.33 -7.51 6.87
C GLU A 168 35.52 -8.45 6.69
N ARG A 169 35.50 -9.30 5.66
CA ARG A 169 36.62 -10.21 5.35
C ARG A 169 37.91 -9.43 5.05
N ARG A 170 37.83 -8.35 4.27
CA ARG A 170 38.97 -7.47 4.00
C ARG A 170 39.49 -6.82 5.27
N GLY A 171 38.59 -6.31 6.12
CA GLY A 171 38.95 -5.69 7.40
C GLY A 171 39.66 -6.68 8.34
N ALA A 172 39.09 -7.88 8.50
CA ALA A 172 39.67 -8.95 9.31
C ALA A 172 41.05 -9.38 8.80
N PHE A 173 41.21 -9.52 7.48
CA PHE A 173 42.49 -9.84 6.86
C PHE A 173 43.56 -8.78 7.12
N VAL A 174 43.24 -7.49 6.90
CA VAL A 174 44.19 -6.39 7.15
C VAL A 174 44.60 -6.33 8.63
N SER A 175 43.63 -6.54 9.53
CA SER A 175 43.90 -6.59 10.97
C SER A 175 44.84 -7.75 11.31
N ALA A 176 44.55 -8.97 10.83
CA ALA A 176 45.37 -10.15 11.07
C ALA A 176 46.81 -9.97 10.55
N VAL A 177 46.97 -9.52 9.30
CA VAL A 177 48.29 -9.24 8.72
C VAL A 177 49.06 -8.21 9.54
N THR A 178 48.40 -7.12 9.96
CA THR A 178 49.04 -6.08 10.78
C THR A 178 49.53 -6.64 12.13
N HIS A 179 48.72 -7.48 12.77
CA HIS A 179 49.10 -8.15 14.01
C HIS A 179 50.29 -9.09 13.82
N GLU A 180 50.28 -9.89 12.75
CA GLU A 180 51.38 -10.82 12.46
C GLU A 180 52.68 -10.14 12.02
N LEU A 181 52.59 -8.92 11.47
CA LEU A 181 53.75 -8.10 11.09
C LEU A 181 54.36 -7.34 12.28
N ARG A 182 53.56 -6.97 13.28
CA ARG A 182 54.03 -6.18 14.43
C ARG A 182 55.11 -6.92 15.22
N THR A 183 54.86 -8.20 15.54
CA THR A 183 55.79 -9.04 16.29
C THR A 183 57.19 -9.14 15.64
N PRO A 184 57.32 -9.53 14.35
CA PRO A 184 58.61 -9.55 13.66
C PRO A 184 59.33 -8.21 13.72
N LEU A 185 58.59 -7.14 13.48
CA LEU A 185 59.13 -5.80 13.39
C LEU A 185 59.61 -5.28 14.75
N THR A 186 58.92 -5.62 15.83
CA THR A 186 59.37 -5.35 17.20
C THR A 186 60.67 -6.10 17.51
N THR A 187 60.76 -7.38 17.15
CA THR A 187 61.96 -8.21 17.37
C THR A 187 63.16 -7.66 16.58
N LEU A 188 62.97 -7.33 15.30
CA LEU A 188 63.98 -6.70 14.45
C LEU A 188 64.48 -5.38 15.07
N ARG A 189 63.55 -4.50 15.45
CA ARG A 189 63.88 -3.22 16.06
C ARG A 189 64.67 -3.40 17.35
N MET A 190 64.24 -4.30 18.24
CA MET A 190 64.95 -4.57 19.51
C MET A 190 66.38 -5.06 19.27
N TYR A 191 66.60 -6.05 18.40
CA TYR A 191 67.95 -6.57 18.14
C TYR A 191 68.83 -5.56 17.41
N THR A 192 68.29 -4.80 16.46
CA THR A 192 69.05 -3.74 15.77
C THR A 192 69.43 -2.59 16.70
N GLU A 193 68.54 -2.17 17.62
CA GLU A 193 68.85 -1.17 18.66
C GLU A 193 69.95 -1.67 19.61
N MET A 194 69.90 -2.94 20.04
CA MET A 194 70.95 -3.54 20.88
C MET A 194 72.31 -3.60 20.18
N LEU A 195 72.34 -4.00 18.91
CA LEU A 195 73.57 -4.07 18.12
C LEU A 195 74.14 -2.68 17.81
N ALA A 196 73.29 -1.73 17.40
CA ALA A 196 73.72 -0.37 17.07
C ALA A 196 74.17 0.43 18.29
N GLY A 197 73.55 0.19 19.46
CA GLY A 197 73.91 0.82 20.73
C GLY A 197 75.18 0.25 21.38
N GLY A 198 75.83 -0.75 20.77
CA GLY A 198 77.02 -1.39 21.34
C GLY A 198 76.75 -2.15 22.65
N MET A 199 75.48 -2.47 22.94
CA MET A 199 75.07 -3.17 24.18
C MET A 199 75.47 -4.65 24.19
N VAL A 200 75.94 -5.17 23.06
CA VAL A 200 76.37 -6.56 22.88
C VAL A 200 77.87 -6.59 22.63
N SER A 201 78.64 -6.96 23.65
CA SER A 201 80.11 -6.97 23.60
C SER A 201 80.70 -8.32 23.16
N ASP A 202 79.90 -9.39 23.22
CA ASP A 202 80.30 -10.74 22.83
C ASP A 202 80.03 -10.98 21.33
N GLU A 203 81.03 -11.50 20.62
CA GLU A 203 80.97 -11.70 19.17
C GLU A 203 80.06 -12.88 18.80
N ASP A 204 80.02 -13.94 19.63
CA ASP A 204 79.09 -15.07 19.44
C ASP A 204 77.63 -14.62 19.61
N ALA A 205 77.35 -13.77 20.62
CA ALA A 205 76.03 -13.17 20.81
C ALA A 205 75.63 -12.23 19.64
N ARG A 206 76.58 -11.46 19.07
CA ARG A 206 76.32 -10.65 17.87
C ARG A 206 75.93 -11.51 16.67
N GLY A 207 76.62 -12.63 16.44
CA GLY A 207 76.31 -13.59 15.38
C GLY A 207 74.88 -14.12 15.49
N ARG A 208 74.47 -14.56 16.68
CA ARG A 208 73.10 -15.04 16.95
C ARG A 208 72.03 -13.97 16.72
N TYR A 209 72.30 -12.72 17.07
CA TYR A 209 71.33 -11.64 16.87
C TYR A 209 71.18 -11.30 15.39
N LEU A 210 72.27 -11.30 14.62
CA LEU A 210 72.22 -11.16 13.17
C LEU A 210 71.46 -12.32 12.50
N GLU A 211 71.63 -13.55 12.97
CA GLU A 211 70.86 -14.71 12.50
C GLU A 211 69.36 -14.55 12.81
N THR A 212 69.01 -14.11 14.02
CA THR A 212 67.62 -13.85 14.40
C THR A 212 66.99 -12.75 13.54
N ILE A 213 67.73 -11.68 13.25
CA ILE A 213 67.31 -10.61 12.32
C ILE A 213 67.08 -11.18 10.92
N HIS A 214 67.97 -12.04 10.43
CA HIS A 214 67.85 -12.67 9.12
C HIS A 214 66.58 -13.54 9.03
N ASP A 215 66.35 -14.38 10.02
CA ASP A 215 65.18 -15.27 10.08
C ASP A 215 63.88 -14.50 10.15
N GLU A 216 63.82 -13.44 10.97
CA GLU A 216 62.60 -12.64 11.12
C GLU A 216 62.33 -11.79 9.87
N THR A 217 63.37 -11.35 9.15
CA THR A 217 63.24 -10.73 7.82
C THR A 217 62.68 -11.72 6.79
N ASN A 218 63.21 -12.95 6.75
CA ASN A 218 62.69 -14.02 5.88
C ASN A 218 61.23 -14.39 6.22
N ARG A 219 60.85 -14.34 7.49
CA ARG A 219 59.46 -14.53 7.94
C ARG A 219 58.55 -13.39 7.45
N LEU A 220 59.00 -12.14 7.54
CA LEU A 220 58.32 -10.96 7.02
C LEU A 220 58.09 -11.04 5.50
N CYS A 221 59.12 -11.42 4.73
CA CYS A 221 59.01 -11.62 3.28
C CYS A 221 57.92 -12.64 2.93
N ARG A 222 57.91 -13.79 3.61
CA ARG A 222 56.89 -14.84 3.42
C ARG A 222 55.47 -14.34 3.73
N LEU A 223 55.29 -13.55 4.79
CA LEU A 223 53.98 -12.97 5.15
C LEU A 223 53.48 -12.00 4.06
N VAL A 224 54.36 -11.14 3.55
CA VAL A 224 54.03 -10.20 2.47
C VAL A 224 53.68 -10.93 1.18
N GLU A 225 54.46 -11.95 0.80
CA GLU A 225 54.18 -12.77 -0.37
C GLU A 225 52.81 -13.47 -0.27
N ASN A 226 52.51 -14.04 0.89
CA ASN A 226 51.21 -14.67 1.15
C ASN A 226 50.07 -13.65 1.05
N ALA A 227 50.26 -12.44 1.58
CA ALA A 227 49.24 -11.39 1.52
C ALA A 227 48.99 -10.90 0.08
N LEU A 228 50.05 -10.74 -0.71
CA LEU A 228 49.95 -10.40 -2.13
C LEU A 228 49.29 -11.52 -2.95
N ALA A 229 49.61 -12.78 -2.66
CA ALA A 229 48.97 -13.93 -3.28
C ALA A 229 47.46 -13.97 -2.99
N TYR A 230 47.07 -13.74 -1.73
CA TYR A 230 45.68 -13.64 -1.32
C TYR A 230 44.94 -12.51 -2.07
N SER A 231 45.52 -11.31 -2.14
CA SER A 231 44.94 -10.17 -2.87
C SER A 231 44.71 -10.48 -4.37
N ARG A 232 45.64 -11.19 -5.02
CA ARG A 232 45.50 -11.63 -6.42
C ARG A 232 44.37 -12.65 -6.61
N LEU A 233 44.14 -13.51 -5.61
CA LEU A 233 43.04 -14.48 -5.63
C LEU A 233 41.69 -13.80 -5.41
N GLU A 234 41.60 -12.84 -4.49
CA GLU A 234 40.37 -12.07 -4.20
C GLU A 234 39.92 -11.21 -5.41
N GLY A 235 40.87 -10.67 -6.17
CA GLY A 235 40.59 -9.81 -7.33
C GLY A 235 40.23 -10.56 -8.62
N LYS A 236 40.61 -11.82 -8.75
CA LYS A 236 40.25 -12.64 -9.91
C LYS A 236 38.95 -13.39 -9.60
N ARG A 237 37.88 -13.08 -10.34
CA ARG A 237 36.78 -14.05 -10.47
C ARG A 237 37.40 -15.36 -10.96
N PRO A 238 37.08 -16.52 -10.35
CA PRO A 238 37.54 -17.79 -10.88
C PRO A 238 36.93 -17.95 -12.27
N GLY A 239 37.66 -17.56 -13.29
CA GLY A 239 37.44 -18.06 -14.63
C GLY A 239 37.70 -19.55 -14.51
N SER A 240 36.64 -20.35 -14.47
CA SER A 240 36.77 -21.80 -14.45
C SER A 240 37.40 -22.18 -15.78
N MET A 241 38.72 -22.36 -15.76
CA MET A 241 39.46 -22.87 -16.89
C MET A 241 39.44 -24.37 -16.72
N ASP A 242 38.54 -25.03 -17.44
CA ASP A 242 38.34 -26.47 -17.36
C ASP A 242 39.54 -27.17 -18.04
N LEU A 243 40.60 -27.41 -17.26
CA LEU A 243 41.78 -28.14 -17.69
C LEU A 243 41.60 -29.62 -17.33
N ARG A 244 41.58 -30.49 -18.34
CA ARG A 244 41.74 -31.92 -18.12
C ARG A 244 43.19 -32.21 -17.75
N VAL A 245 43.44 -32.55 -16.49
CA VAL A 245 44.78 -32.88 -15.98
C VAL A 245 44.81 -34.36 -15.59
N ASN A 246 45.88 -35.08 -15.97
CA ASN A 246 46.13 -36.42 -15.46
C ASN A 246 46.60 -36.31 -14.00
N LEU A 247 45.76 -36.77 -13.07
CA LEU A 247 46.03 -36.64 -11.64
C LEU A 247 47.33 -37.35 -11.21
N GLY A 248 47.65 -38.49 -11.84
CA GLY A 248 48.87 -39.26 -11.55
C GLY A 248 50.14 -38.49 -11.92
N GLN A 249 50.20 -37.94 -13.14
CA GLN A 249 51.34 -37.12 -13.57
C GLN A 249 51.50 -35.85 -12.75
N TRP A 250 50.39 -35.23 -12.34
CA TRP A 250 50.43 -34.05 -11.49
C TRP A 250 50.94 -34.40 -10.09
N LEU A 251 50.46 -35.50 -9.49
CA LEU A 251 50.94 -36.03 -8.22
C LEU A 251 52.45 -36.31 -8.24
N ASP A 252 52.96 -36.93 -9.32
CA ASP A 252 54.39 -37.18 -9.47
C ASP A 252 55.22 -35.89 -9.52
N GLN A 253 54.68 -34.80 -10.08
CA GLN A 253 55.37 -33.50 -10.12
C GLN A 253 55.48 -32.82 -8.75
N ILE A 254 54.46 -32.94 -7.89
CA ILE A 254 54.47 -32.33 -6.55
C ILE A 254 55.02 -33.25 -5.46
N ARG A 255 55.10 -34.56 -5.70
CA ARG A 255 55.62 -35.56 -4.76
C ARG A 255 57.00 -35.20 -4.17
N PRO A 256 58.01 -34.75 -4.93
CA PRO A 256 59.33 -34.42 -4.36
C PRO A 256 59.28 -33.26 -3.36
N ARG A 257 58.39 -32.29 -3.59
CA ARG A 257 58.17 -31.16 -2.66
C ARG A 257 57.48 -31.62 -1.38
N LEU A 258 56.48 -32.48 -1.51
CA LEU A 258 55.75 -33.04 -0.37
C LEU A 258 56.66 -33.95 0.47
N ASP A 259 57.47 -34.78 -0.16
CA ASP A 259 58.43 -35.66 0.53
C ASP A 259 59.46 -34.86 1.32
N ARG A 260 59.99 -33.78 0.74
CA ARG A 260 60.93 -32.89 1.43
C ARG A 260 60.30 -32.23 2.67
N ARG A 261 59.03 -31.84 2.60
CA ARG A 261 58.28 -31.29 3.75
C ARG A 261 57.93 -32.34 4.80
N ALA A 262 57.53 -33.54 4.37
CA ALA A 262 57.23 -34.65 5.28
C ALA A 262 58.47 -34.99 6.12
N LYS A 263 59.64 -35.10 5.48
CA LYS A 263 60.92 -35.33 6.18
C LYS A 263 61.28 -34.23 7.18
N GLN A 264 61.04 -32.97 6.83
CA GLN A 264 61.25 -31.84 7.75
C GLN A 264 60.33 -31.88 8.97
N ALA A 265 59.14 -32.47 8.83
CA ALA A 265 58.19 -32.64 9.92
C ALA A 265 58.30 -34.01 10.62
N GLY A 266 59.31 -34.82 10.29
CA GLY A 266 59.48 -36.17 10.85
C GLY A 266 58.44 -37.20 10.38
N MET A 267 57.74 -36.93 9.29
CA MET A 267 56.70 -37.79 8.73
C MET A 267 57.19 -38.50 7.45
N SER A 268 56.60 -39.67 7.15
CA SER A 268 56.82 -40.38 5.89
C SER A 268 55.62 -40.24 4.97
N LEU A 269 55.87 -39.94 3.69
CA LEU A 269 54.84 -39.79 2.67
C LEU A 269 54.55 -41.16 2.04
N VAL A 270 53.37 -41.72 2.29
CA VAL A 270 52.86 -42.92 1.61
C VAL A 270 51.88 -42.46 0.55
N VAL A 271 52.20 -42.70 -0.73
CA VAL A 271 51.36 -42.39 -1.90
C VAL A 271 51.08 -43.68 -2.64
#